data_AF-T0ISC5-F1
#
_entry.id   AF-T0ISC5-F1
#
_cell.length_a   1.000
_cell.length_b   1.000
_cell.length_c   1.000
_cell.angle_alpha   90.00
_cell.angle_beta   90.00
_cell.angle_gamma   90.00
#
_symmetry.space_group_name_H-M   'P 1'
#
loop_
_entity.id
_entity.type
_entity.pdbx_description
1 polymer ?
#
loop_
_entity_poly.entity_id
_entity_poly.type
_entity_poly.pdbx_seq_one_letter_code
_entity_poly.pdbx_strand_id
1 'polypeptide(L)'
;MANAADHAVMQAVGDRLIDTAELYASAAKVADQPALKSRLEETAHDRMHMARELLAQIGVTGHEMEASGSLLTLLDHLRLKIDQWTGGNDDAALSNVRQEDQELANMIHGHMRDPEITQAMGALLAKVASCLPPPSEDTGLKGLATL
;
A
#
# COMPACT_ATOMS: atom_id res chain seq x y z
N MET A 1 8.17 14.62 -20.55
CA MET A 1 9.10 14.58 -19.41
C MET A 1 8.26 14.90 -18.18
N ALA A 2 8.22 13.99 -17.20
CA ALA A 2 7.54 14.21 -15.93
C ALA A 2 8.19 15.43 -15.25
N ASN A 3 7.38 16.33 -14.68
CA ASN A 3 7.91 17.48 -13.94
C ASN A 3 8.43 17.03 -12.56
N ALA A 4 9.06 17.92 -11.80
CA ALA A 4 9.60 17.57 -10.47
C ALA A 4 8.52 17.07 -9.48
N ALA A 5 7.29 17.57 -9.60
CA ALA A 5 6.15 17.14 -8.78
C ALA A 5 5.72 15.70 -9.12
N ASP A 6 5.59 15.37 -10.41
CA ASP A 6 5.30 14.02 -10.88
C ASP A 6 6.38 13.03 -10.40
N HIS A 7 7.66 13.41 -10.46
CA HIS A 7 8.77 12.60 -9.94
C HIS A 7 8.63 12.33 -8.44
N ALA A 8 8.38 13.37 -7.65
CA ALA A 8 8.22 13.25 -6.20
C ALA A 8 7.01 12.36 -5.83
N VAL A 9 5.89 12.47 -6.56
CA VAL A 9 4.72 11.63 -6.33
C VAL A 9 4.96 10.18 -6.78
N MET A 10 5.63 9.95 -7.91
CA MET A 10 6.00 8.59 -8.33
C MET A 10 6.90 7.91 -7.31
N GLN A 11 7.84 8.65 -6.74
CA GLN A 11 8.71 8.16 -5.68
C GLN A 11 7.91 7.85 -4.41
N ALA A 12 7.10 8.80 -3.91
CA ALA A 12 6.31 8.61 -2.69
C ALA A 12 5.30 7.45 -2.79
N VAL A 13 4.62 7.31 -3.93
CA VAL A 13 3.69 6.19 -4.18
C VAL A 13 4.45 4.88 -4.34
N GLY A 14 5.62 4.90 -5.00
CA GLY A 14 6.49 3.73 -5.16
C GLY A 14 6.99 3.20 -3.82
N ASP A 15 7.52 4.08 -2.96
CA ASP A 15 8.01 3.74 -1.63
C ASP A 15 6.86 3.19 -0.76
N ARG A 16 5.68 3.80 -0.80
CA ARG A 16 4.50 3.30 -0.06
C ARG A 16 4.00 1.94 -0.56
N LEU A 17 4.13 1.66 -1.86
CA LEU A 17 3.81 0.34 -2.42
C LEU A 17 4.80 -0.73 -1.95
N ILE A 18 6.09 -0.39 -1.80
CA ILE A 18 7.09 -1.27 -1.18
C ILE A 18 6.71 -1.53 0.27
N ASP A 19 6.39 -0.47 1.03
CA ASP A 19 6.07 -0.61 2.45
C ASP A 19 4.85 -1.53 2.67
N THR A 20 3.80 -1.34 1.87
CA THR A 20 2.60 -2.18 1.92
C THR A 20 2.90 -3.62 1.49
N ALA A 21 3.73 -3.84 0.47
CA ALA A 21 4.15 -5.18 0.07
C ALA A 21 4.83 -5.95 1.21
N GLU A 22 5.75 -5.31 1.93
CA GLU A 22 6.45 -5.91 3.06
C GLU A 22 5.52 -6.22 4.24
N LEU A 23 4.53 -5.34 4.47
CA LEU A 23 3.49 -5.58 5.48
C LEU A 23 2.63 -6.80 5.11
N TYR A 24 2.19 -6.91 3.86
CA TYR A 24 1.43 -8.07 3.38
C TYR A 24 2.24 -9.37 3.50
N ALA A 25 3.54 -9.33 3.16
CA ALA A 25 4.43 -10.47 3.34
C ALA A 25 4.63 -10.84 4.82
N SER A 26 4.60 -9.86 5.72
CA SER A 26 4.66 -10.08 7.17
C SER A 26 3.35 -10.65 7.71
N ALA A 27 2.20 -10.13 7.27
CA ALA A 27 0.88 -10.65 7.60
C ALA A 27 0.70 -12.11 7.15
N ALA A 28 1.23 -12.47 5.98
CA ALA A 28 1.22 -13.85 5.49
C ALA A 28 1.95 -14.83 6.40
N LYS A 29 3.00 -14.39 7.12
CA LYS A 29 3.77 -15.26 8.04
C LYS A 29 3.00 -15.60 9.31
N VAL A 30 2.03 -14.78 9.70
CA VAL A 30 1.25 -14.93 10.94
C VAL A 30 -0.19 -15.41 10.70
N ALA A 31 -0.61 -15.52 9.44
CA ALA A 31 -1.91 -16.08 9.07
C ALA A 31 -1.92 -17.61 9.27
N ASP A 32 -2.98 -18.12 9.90
CA ASP A 32 -3.18 -19.55 10.16
C ASP A 32 -3.84 -20.23 8.96
N GLN A 33 -4.76 -19.53 8.29
CA GLN A 33 -5.46 -20.07 7.13
C GLN A 33 -4.55 -20.11 5.88
N PRO A 34 -4.30 -21.29 5.27
CA PRO A 34 -3.43 -21.40 4.10
C PRO A 34 -3.93 -20.58 2.90
N ALA A 35 -5.25 -20.48 2.72
CA ALA A 35 -5.85 -19.66 1.67
C ALA A 35 -5.63 -18.16 1.90
N LEU A 36 -5.73 -17.71 3.15
CA LEU A 36 -5.44 -16.32 3.52
C LEU A 36 -3.97 -16.00 3.31
N LYS A 37 -3.08 -16.87 3.79
CA LYS A 37 -1.63 -16.75 3.58
C LYS A 37 -1.28 -16.60 2.10
N SER A 38 -1.76 -17.51 1.25
CA SER A 38 -1.48 -17.44 -0.20
C SER A 38 -1.96 -16.13 -0.82
N ARG A 39 -3.13 -15.63 -0.41
CA ARG A 39 -3.67 -14.35 -0.90
C ARG A 39 -2.84 -13.15 -0.45
N LEU A 40 -2.36 -13.16 0.79
CA LEU A 40 -1.49 -12.12 1.33
C LEU A 40 -0.13 -12.10 0.61
N GLU A 41 0.45 -13.26 0.31
CA GLU A 41 1.69 -13.39 -0.46
C GLU A 41 1.53 -12.90 -1.91
N GLU A 42 0.43 -13.27 -2.56
CA GLU A 42 0.10 -12.79 -3.91
C GLU A 42 -0.06 -11.25 -3.92
N THR A 43 -0.80 -10.71 -2.95
CA THR A 43 -0.97 -9.25 -2.84
C THR A 43 0.35 -8.54 -2.57
N ALA A 44 1.23 -9.10 -1.73
CA ALA A 44 2.57 -8.58 -1.53
C ALA A 44 3.37 -8.53 -2.83
N HIS A 45 3.29 -9.59 -3.64
CA HIS A 45 3.96 -9.66 -4.93
C HIS A 45 3.44 -8.60 -5.91
N ASP A 46 2.13 -8.44 -6.01
CA ASP A 46 1.49 -7.45 -6.89
C ASP A 46 1.87 -6.01 -6.51
N ARG A 47 1.90 -5.70 -5.21
CA ARG A 47 2.30 -4.38 -4.69
C ARG A 47 3.76 -4.08 -5.02
N MET A 48 4.65 -5.04 -4.81
CA MET A 48 6.06 -4.91 -5.17
C MET A 48 6.26 -4.77 -6.69
N HIS A 49 5.48 -5.49 -7.49
CA HIS A 49 5.51 -5.36 -8.95
C HIS A 49 5.08 -3.96 -9.40
N MET A 50 3.99 -3.43 -8.85
CA MET A 50 3.53 -2.06 -9.14
C MET A 50 4.55 -1.01 -8.71
N ALA A 51 5.18 -1.16 -7.54
CA ALA A 51 6.26 -0.28 -7.10
C ALA A 51 7.40 -0.24 -8.11
N ARG A 52 7.84 -1.41 -8.59
CA ARG A 52 8.90 -1.53 -9.61
C ARG A 52 8.53 -0.86 -10.91
N GLU A 53 7.30 -1.10 -11.41
CA GLU A 53 6.83 -0.46 -12.62
C GLU A 53 6.80 1.07 -12.50
N LEU A 54 6.36 1.59 -11.35
CA LEU A 54 6.25 3.03 -11.11
C LEU A 54 7.62 3.70 -10.94
N LEU A 55 8.50 3.11 -10.12
CA LEU A 55 9.85 3.64 -9.86
C LEU A 55 10.74 3.55 -11.11
N ALA A 56 10.56 2.54 -11.96
CA ALA A 56 11.26 2.45 -13.24
C ALA A 56 10.95 3.63 -14.18
N GLN A 57 9.74 4.24 -14.11
CA GLN A 57 9.39 5.41 -14.92
C GLN A 57 10.23 6.65 -14.58
N ILE A 58 10.75 6.73 -13.35
CA ILE A 58 11.60 7.83 -12.87
C ILE A 58 13.09 7.48 -12.85
N GLY A 59 13.47 6.32 -13.39
CA GLY A 59 14.87 5.90 -13.49
C GLY A 59 15.46 5.32 -12.21
N VAL A 60 14.65 5.08 -11.18
CA VAL A 60 15.08 4.36 -9.97
C VAL A 60 15.23 2.89 -10.33
N THR A 61 16.43 2.34 -10.12
CA THR A 61 16.77 0.96 -10.48
C THR A 61 17.07 0.11 -9.24
N GLY A 62 17.08 -1.22 -9.41
CA GLY A 62 16.97 -2.21 -8.32
C GLY A 62 17.83 -2.03 -7.08
N HIS A 63 19.00 -1.39 -7.16
CA HIS A 63 19.84 -1.11 -5.98
C HIS A 63 19.34 0.06 -5.12
N GLU A 64 18.69 1.05 -5.74
CA GLU A 64 18.03 2.15 -5.03
C GLU A 64 16.67 1.71 -4.48
N MET A 65 15.98 0.80 -5.17
CA MET A 65 14.71 0.22 -4.70
C MET A 65 14.84 -0.57 -3.39
N GLU A 66 15.93 -1.31 -3.20
CA GLU A 66 16.18 -2.04 -1.94
C GLU A 66 16.41 -1.10 -0.75
N ALA A 67 16.80 0.16 -1.00
CA ALA A 67 16.95 1.20 0.00
C ALA A 67 15.69 2.11 0.13
N SER A 68 14.77 2.04 -0.84
CA SER A 68 13.55 2.86 -0.95
C SER A 68 12.38 2.40 -0.09
N GLY A 69 12.49 1.30 0.65
CA GLY A 69 11.59 1.04 1.77
C GLY A 69 12.06 1.83 2.98
N SER A 70 11.21 2.66 3.59
CA SER A 70 11.55 3.23 4.90
C SER A 70 11.34 2.16 5.96
N LEU A 71 12.29 1.20 5.98
CA LEU A 71 12.40 0.09 6.92
C LEU A 71 12.22 0.57 8.38
N LEU A 72 12.61 1.81 8.68
CA LEU A 72 12.45 2.42 10.00
C LEU A 72 10.99 2.79 10.33
N THR A 73 10.22 3.40 9.41
CA THR A 73 8.79 3.67 9.65
C THR A 73 7.97 2.39 9.65
N LEU A 74 8.33 1.42 8.80
CA LEU A 74 7.71 0.10 8.78
C LEU A 74 8.00 -0.66 10.08
N LEU A 75 9.23 -0.64 10.58
CA LEU A 75 9.60 -1.25 11.87
C LEU A 75 8.92 -0.55 13.05
N ASP A 76 8.78 0.78 13.04
CA ASP A 76 8.06 1.49 14.11
C ASP A 76 6.55 1.18 14.09
N HIS A 77 5.92 1.09 12.91
CA HIS A 77 4.52 0.66 12.79
C HIS A 77 4.31 -0.83 13.11
N LEU A 78 5.24 -1.70 12.70
CA LEU A 78 5.20 -3.14 12.97
C LEU A 78 5.47 -3.43 14.44
N ARG A 79 6.45 -2.77 15.06
CA ARG A 79 6.85 -3.03 16.46
C ARG A 79 5.74 -2.69 17.45
N LEU A 80 4.94 -1.66 17.18
CA LEU A 80 3.77 -1.33 18.00
C LEU A 80 2.63 -2.37 17.90
N LYS A 81 2.63 -3.25 16.89
CA LYS A 81 1.60 -4.28 16.69
C LYS A 81 2.09 -5.72 16.90
N ILE A 82 3.40 -5.96 16.81
CA ILE A 82 4.05 -7.27 17.03
C ILE A 82 3.98 -7.73 18.49
N ASP A 83 3.92 -6.83 19.48
CA ASP A 83 3.76 -7.22 20.89
C ASP A 83 2.44 -7.98 21.18
N GLN A 84 1.50 -8.03 20.22
CA GLN A 84 0.28 -8.85 20.30
C GLN A 84 0.32 -10.16 19.49
N TRP A 85 1.42 -10.48 18.79
CA TRP A 85 1.51 -11.57 17.79
C TRP A 85 2.11 -12.89 18.29
N THR A 86 1.84 -13.26 19.55
CA THR A 86 2.12 -14.63 20.03
C THR A 86 0.87 -15.50 19.89
N GLY A 87 0.57 -15.91 18.65
CA GLY A 87 -0.57 -16.76 18.30
C GLY A 87 -1.09 -16.36 16.93
N GLY A 88 -1.21 -17.32 16.02
CA GLY A 88 -1.79 -17.06 14.70
C GLY A 88 -3.14 -16.36 14.84
N ASN A 89 -3.31 -15.29 14.08
CA ASN A 89 -4.43 -14.38 14.23
C ASN A 89 -4.75 -13.74 12.89
N ASP A 90 -5.60 -14.44 12.13
CA ASP A 90 -6.07 -14.00 10.81
C ASP A 90 -6.71 -12.60 10.86
N ASP A 91 -7.41 -12.26 11.95
CA ASP A 91 -8.02 -10.95 12.13
C ASP A 91 -6.98 -9.84 12.31
N ALA A 92 -5.90 -10.11 13.07
CA ALA A 92 -4.79 -9.18 13.22
C ALA A 92 -3.99 -9.02 11.92
N ALA A 93 -3.80 -10.12 11.17
CA ALA A 93 -3.18 -10.09 9.85
C ALA A 93 -3.98 -9.20 8.88
N LEU A 94 -5.30 -9.31 8.88
CA LEU A 94 -6.20 -8.55 8.01
C LEU A 94 -6.39 -7.09 8.43
N SER A 95 -6.48 -6.79 9.74
CA SER A 95 -6.73 -5.43 10.22
C SER A 95 -5.59 -4.47 9.84
N ASN A 96 -4.35 -4.95 9.85
CA ASN A 96 -3.18 -4.12 9.56
C ASN A 96 -3.07 -3.79 8.08
N VAL A 97 -3.23 -4.79 7.22
CA VAL A 97 -3.13 -4.60 5.78
C VAL A 97 -4.28 -3.76 5.22
N ARG A 98 -5.49 -3.86 5.79
CA ARG A 98 -6.65 -3.05 5.39
C ARG A 98 -6.47 -1.57 5.69
N GLN A 99 -5.95 -1.24 6.88
CA GLN A 99 -5.70 0.15 7.25
C GLN A 99 -4.68 0.78 6.29
N GLU A 100 -3.62 0.04 5.95
CA GLU A 100 -2.52 0.55 5.16
C GLU A 100 -2.88 0.66 3.67
N ASP A 101 -3.71 -0.25 3.14
CA ASP A 101 -4.33 -0.09 1.82
C ASP A 101 -5.24 1.15 1.76
N GLN A 102 -5.99 1.43 2.84
CA GLN A 102 -6.85 2.62 2.90
C GLN A 102 -6.02 3.91 2.90
N GLU A 103 -4.92 3.94 3.65
CA GLU A 103 -4.00 5.08 3.68
C GLU A 103 -3.31 5.29 2.32
N LEU A 104 -2.87 4.21 1.67
CA LEU A 104 -2.31 4.27 0.31
C LEU A 104 -3.35 4.78 -0.70
N ALA A 105 -4.58 4.28 -0.64
CA ALA A 105 -5.66 4.76 -1.50
C ALA A 105 -5.95 6.26 -1.27
N ASN A 106 -5.98 6.71 -0.02
CA ASN A 106 -6.19 8.12 0.32
C ASN A 106 -5.05 9.01 -0.20
N MET A 107 -3.80 8.56 -0.06
CA MET A 107 -2.61 9.27 -0.57
C MET A 107 -2.67 9.45 -2.09
N ILE A 108 -2.98 8.37 -2.82
CA ILE A 108 -3.11 8.42 -4.29
C ILE A 108 -4.23 9.36 -4.71
N HIS A 109 -5.41 9.26 -4.09
CA HIS A 109 -6.52 10.18 -4.37
C HIS A 109 -6.18 11.63 -4.05
N GLY A 110 -5.38 11.88 -3.00
CA GLY A 110 -4.86 13.20 -2.68
C GLY A 110 -4.02 13.78 -3.82
N HIS A 111 -3.06 13.01 -4.34
CA HIS A 111 -2.22 13.42 -5.47
C HIS A 111 -3.00 13.57 -6.78
N MET A 112 -4.03 12.76 -7.02
CA MET A 112 -4.88 12.91 -8.21
C MET A 112 -5.68 14.23 -8.24
N ARG A 113 -5.84 14.89 -7.09
CA ARG A 113 -6.51 16.20 -6.97
C ARG A 113 -5.53 17.38 -7.04
N ASP A 114 -4.24 17.10 -7.07
CA ASP A 114 -3.19 18.11 -7.12
C ASP A 114 -3.12 18.74 -8.54
N PRO A 115 -3.34 20.06 -8.68
CA PRO A 115 -3.30 20.73 -9.98
C PRO A 115 -1.89 20.77 -10.60
N GLU A 116 -0.83 20.50 -9.84
CA GLU A 116 0.56 20.45 -10.33
C GLU A 116 0.90 19.12 -11.00
N ILE A 117 0.07 18.10 -10.79
CA ILE A 117 0.25 16.76 -11.34
C ILE A 117 -0.23 16.70 -12.79
N THR A 118 0.62 16.14 -13.65
CA THR A 118 0.28 16.05 -15.07
C THR A 118 -0.82 15.02 -15.32
N GLN A 119 -1.59 15.21 -16.40
CA GLN A 119 -2.64 14.26 -16.79
C GLN A 119 -2.11 12.83 -16.99
N ALA A 120 -0.89 12.68 -17.51
CA ALA A 120 -0.25 11.38 -17.68
C ALA A 120 0.02 10.71 -16.33
N MET A 121 0.51 11.46 -15.35
CA MET A 121 0.73 10.97 -13.99
C MET A 121 -0.59 10.65 -13.30
N GLY A 122 -1.63 11.49 -13.45
CA GLY A 122 -2.98 11.21 -12.96
C GLY A 122 -3.57 9.90 -13.51
N ALA A 123 -3.30 9.58 -14.78
CA ALA A 123 -3.72 8.30 -15.38
C ALA A 123 -2.97 7.09 -14.81
N LEU A 124 -1.65 7.24 -14.54
CA LEU A 124 -0.87 6.20 -13.86
C LEU A 124 -1.38 5.97 -12.44
N LEU A 125 -1.62 7.04 -11.68
CA LEU A 125 -2.19 6.97 -10.34
C LEU A 125 -3.58 6.31 -10.34
N ALA A 126 -4.44 6.63 -11.31
CA ALA A 126 -5.75 6.00 -11.45
C ALA A 126 -5.63 4.49 -11.72
N LYS A 127 -4.65 4.06 -12.52
CA LYS A 127 -4.36 2.64 -12.75
C LYS A 127 -3.97 1.95 -11.45
N VAL A 128 -3.05 2.54 -10.68
CA VAL A 128 -2.64 1.99 -9.37
C VAL A 128 -3.84 1.93 -8.41
N ALA A 129 -4.63 3.00 -8.32
CA ALA A 129 -5.83 3.05 -7.48
C ALA A 129 -6.87 1.98 -7.83
N SER A 130 -7.01 1.61 -9.11
CA SER A 130 -7.93 0.54 -9.54
C SER A 130 -7.55 -0.86 -9.03
N CYS A 131 -6.30 -1.03 -8.61
CA CYS A 131 -5.75 -2.26 -8.02
C CYS A 131 -5.77 -2.24 -6.48
N LEU A 132 -6.27 -1.15 -5.88
CA LEU A 132 -6.47 -1.02 -4.44
C LEU A 132 -7.94 -1.29 -4.10
N PRO A 133 -8.24 -1.72 -2.87
CA PRO A 133 -9.63 -1.69 -2.41
C PRO A 133 -10.16 -0.26 -2.51
N PRO A 134 -11.45 -0.08 -2.88
CA PRO A 134 -12.04 1.24 -2.94
C PRO A 134 -11.90 1.92 -1.58
N PRO A 135 -11.61 3.24 -1.54
CA PRO A 135 -11.56 3.95 -0.27
C PRO A 135 -12.91 3.78 0.41
N SER A 136 -12.89 3.33 1.65
CA SER A 136 -14.09 3.24 2.49
C SER A 136 -14.69 4.64 2.56
N GLU A 137 -15.90 4.82 2.03
CA GLU A 137 -16.67 6.03 2.25
C GLU A 137 -16.97 6.10 3.74
N ASP A 138 -16.18 6.85 4.50
CA ASP A 138 -16.57 7.26 5.84
C ASP A 138 -17.67 8.32 5.71
N THR A 139 -18.88 7.86 5.40
CA THR A 139 -20.11 8.50 5.84
C THR A 139 -20.81 7.53 6.78
N GLY A 140 -20.54 7.71 8.06
CA GLY A 140 -20.97 6.86 9.15
C GLY A 140 -22.48 6.69 9.35
N LEU A 141 -22.81 5.79 10.28
CA LEU A 141 -24.14 5.59 10.85
C LEU A 141 -25.27 5.42 9.81
N LYS A 142 -25.28 4.32 9.04
CA LYS A 142 -26.50 3.76 8.42
C LYS A 142 -26.25 2.31 8.01
N GLY A 143 -26.59 1.39 8.91
CA GLY A 143 -26.48 -0.05 8.64
C GLY A 143 -26.93 -0.93 9.81
N LEU A 144 -26.99 -0.40 11.03
CA LEU A 144 -27.60 -1.07 12.20
C LEU A 144 -29.07 -0.65 12.41
N ALA A 145 -29.80 -0.42 11.32
CA ALA A 145 -31.23 -0.19 11.38
C ALA A 145 -31.91 -0.81 10.17
N THR A 146 -31.91 -2.14 10.08
CA THR A 146 -33.11 -2.88 9.70
C THR A 146 -32.99 -4.28 10.29
N LEU A 147 -34.07 -4.66 10.98
CA LEU A 147 -34.33 -5.88 11.75
C LEU A 147 -33.98 -7.18 11.03
#